data_AF-A0A7S2JMN7-F1
#
_entry.id   AF-A0A7S2JMN7-F1
#
_cell.length_a   1.000
_cell.length_b   1.000
_cell.length_c   1.000
_cell.angle_alpha   90.00
_cell.angle_beta   90.00
_cell.angle_gamma   90.00
#
_symmetry.space_group_name_H-M   'P 1'
#
loop_
_entity.id
_entity.type
_entity.pdbx_description
1 polymer ?
#
loop_
_entity_poly.entity_id
_entity_poly.type
_entity_poly.pdbx_seq_one_letter_code
_entity_poly.pdbx_strand_id
1 'polypeptide(L)'
;TVGAYQRLKRQRANAELAAVGTAEVARCLAALSFLDEDDSNGEQRLQMEADELLTEQLSRNIAYLGELGQSRFANSYVVVVGVGAVGSHAAHLLGRTGIRRLRLIDPGR
;
A
#
# COMPACT_ATOMS: atom_id res chain seq x y z
N THR A 1 6.29 1.40 1.02
CA THR A 1 5.42 2.54 0.62
C THR A 1 4.38 2.94 1.65
N VAL A 2 4.30 2.26 2.81
CA VAL A 2 3.49 2.70 3.97
C VAL A 2 4.20 3.80 4.78
N GLY A 3 5.53 3.72 4.92
CA GLY A 3 6.32 4.75 5.62
C GLY A 3 6.36 6.13 4.95
N ALA A 4 6.06 6.24 3.64
CA ALA A 4 5.92 7.54 2.98
C ALA A 4 4.59 8.20 3.34
N TYR A 5 3.50 7.42 3.34
CA TYR A 5 2.17 7.88 3.75
C TYR A 5 2.13 8.21 5.25
N GLN A 6 2.73 7.37 6.10
CA GLN A 6 2.86 7.65 7.54
C GLN A 6 3.71 8.90 7.80
N ARG A 7 4.82 9.10 7.07
CA ARG A 7 5.61 10.35 7.16
C ARG A 7 4.82 11.59 6.74
N LEU A 8 4.03 11.51 5.68
CA LEU A 8 3.20 12.64 5.22
C LEU A 8 2.06 12.95 6.20
N LYS A 9 1.44 11.91 6.78
CA LYS A 9 0.45 12.05 7.85
C LYS A 9 1.07 12.67 9.12
N ARG A 10 2.30 12.26 9.47
CA ARG A 10 3.10 12.80 10.60
C ARG A 10 3.54 14.24 10.33
N GLN A 11 3.88 14.60 9.10
CA GLN A 11 4.20 15.97 8.70
C GLN A 11 2.99 16.90 8.76
N ARG A 12 1.82 16.45 8.29
CA ARG A 12 0.57 17.22 8.42
C ARG A 12 0.15 17.36 9.88
N ALA A 13 0.16 16.27 10.65
CA ALA A 13 -0.14 16.31 12.07
C ALA A 13 0.82 17.24 12.82
N ASN A 14 2.12 17.21 12.53
CA ASN A 14 3.10 18.11 13.14
C ASN A 14 2.90 19.59 12.73
N ALA A 15 2.48 19.84 11.49
CA ALA A 15 2.15 21.19 11.02
C ALA A 15 0.86 21.73 11.67
N GLU A 16 -0.14 20.87 11.87
CA GLU A 16 -1.38 21.18 12.59
C GLU A 16 -1.14 21.37 14.10
N LEU A 17 -0.28 20.55 14.71
CA LEU A 17 0.14 20.71 16.11
C LEU A 17 0.93 22.01 16.35
N ALA A 18 1.72 22.48 15.38
CA ALA A 18 2.46 23.74 15.51
C ALA A 18 1.54 24.98 15.66
N ALA A 19 0.27 24.87 15.27
CA ALA A 19 -0.74 25.92 15.41
C ALA A 19 -1.45 25.90 16.78
N VAL A 20 -1.33 24.81 17.55
CA VAL A 20 -1.97 24.63 18.86
C VAL A 20 -0.94 24.90 19.96
N GLY A 21 -1.33 25.60 21.03
CA GLY A 21 -0.40 26.01 22.10
C GLY A 21 0.41 24.86 22.71
N THR A 22 1.65 25.18 23.10
CA THR A 22 2.71 24.23 23.50
C THR A 22 2.32 23.25 24.61
N ALA A 23 1.40 23.62 25.50
CA ALA A 23 0.96 22.80 26.64
C ALA A 23 -0.01 21.66 26.27
N GLU A 24 -0.77 21.80 25.18
CA GLU A 24 -1.70 20.79 24.69
C GLU A 24 -1.00 19.86 23.68
N VAL A 25 -0.12 20.46 22.87
CA VAL A 25 0.85 19.75 22.01
C VAL A 25 1.69 18.77 22.82
N ALA A 26 2.26 19.16 23.96
CA ALA A 26 3.09 18.27 24.79
C ALA A 26 2.31 17.06 25.35
N ARG A 27 1.02 17.24 25.71
CA ARG A 27 0.15 16.14 26.19
C ARG A 27 -0.23 15.20 25.06
N CYS A 28 -0.58 15.72 23.89
CA CYS A 28 -0.80 14.92 22.70
C CYS A 28 0.48 14.21 22.23
N LEU A 29 1.65 14.85 22.31
CA LEU A 29 2.93 14.24 21.95
C LEU A 29 3.29 13.10 22.90
N ALA A 30 3.00 13.23 24.20
CA ALA A 30 3.21 12.17 25.19
C ALA A 30 2.26 10.97 24.98
N ALA A 31 1.01 11.24 24.57
CA ALA A 31 0.07 10.19 24.18
C ALA A 31 0.46 9.52 22.84
N LEU A 32 1.06 10.28 21.91
CA LEU A 32 1.61 9.77 20.65
C LEU A 32 2.93 9.01 20.84
N SER A 33 3.77 9.39 21.81
CA SER A 33 5.00 8.66 22.13
C SER A 33 4.74 7.30 22.78
N PHE A 34 3.57 7.13 23.42
CA PHE A 34 3.09 5.83 23.88
C PHE A 34 2.69 4.89 22.72
N LEU A 35 2.40 5.44 21.53
CA LEU A 35 2.14 4.69 20.29
C LEU A 35 3.43 4.46 19.46
N ASP A 36 4.59 4.91 19.95
CA ASP A 36 5.90 4.80 19.30
C ASP A 36 6.77 3.70 19.96
N GLU A 37 6.21 2.88 20.88
CA GLU A 37 6.84 1.59 21.24
C GLU A 37 7.00 0.79 19.94
N ASP A 38 8.24 0.51 19.55
CA ASP A 38 8.65 -0.21 18.35
C ASP A 38 8.05 -1.63 18.31
N ASP A 39 6.74 -1.74 18.06
CA ASP A 39 6.02 -3.01 17.89
C ASP A 39 6.27 -3.57 16.49
N SER A 40 7.55 -3.72 16.19
CA SER A 40 8.07 -4.47 15.05
C SER A 40 7.46 -5.88 14.98
N ASN A 41 7.06 -6.45 16.13
CA ASN A 41 6.38 -7.73 16.23
C ASN A 41 4.91 -7.65 15.77
N GLY A 42 4.18 -6.61 16.18
CA GLY A 42 2.84 -6.30 15.69
C GLY A 42 2.80 -5.99 14.20
N GLU A 43 3.75 -5.21 13.68
CA GLU A 43 3.85 -4.94 12.24
C GLU A 43 4.13 -6.22 11.42
N GLN A 44 5.01 -7.09 11.90
CA GLN A 44 5.29 -8.38 11.27
C GLN A 44 4.05 -9.26 11.23
N ARG A 45 3.31 -9.33 12.34
CA ARG A 45 2.09 -10.14 12.44
C ARG A 45 1.00 -9.67 11.47
N LEU A 46 0.81 -8.36 11.35
CA LEU A 46 -0.09 -7.77 10.36
C LEU A 46 0.35 -8.03 8.92
N GLN A 47 1.65 -8.02 8.65
CA GLN A 47 2.18 -8.37 7.33
C GLN A 47 1.95 -9.84 6.99
N MET A 48 2.18 -10.76 7.94
CA MET A 48 1.92 -12.18 7.75
C MET A 48 0.44 -12.44 7.47
N GLU A 49 -0.46 -11.83 8.25
CA GLU A 49 -1.91 -11.93 8.04
C GLU A 49 -2.32 -11.37 6.67
N ALA A 50 -1.75 -10.24 6.26
CA ALA A 50 -2.00 -9.67 4.95
C ALA A 50 -1.52 -10.56 3.79
N ASP A 51 -0.35 -11.19 3.92
CA ASP A 51 0.18 -12.10 2.91
C ASP A 51 -0.62 -13.42 2.84
N GLU A 52 -1.12 -13.92 3.97
CA GLU A 52 -2.01 -15.08 4.02
C GLU A 52 -3.35 -14.79 3.30
N LEU A 53 -3.98 -13.65 3.64
CA LEU A 53 -5.21 -13.19 2.97
C LEU A 53 -5.01 -12.97 1.46
N LEU A 54 -3.87 -12.39 1.07
CA LEU A 54 -3.55 -12.20 -0.35
C LEU A 54 -3.40 -13.53 -1.08
N THR A 55 -2.77 -14.51 -0.43
CA THR A 55 -2.61 -15.86 -0.98
C THR A 55 -3.96 -16.54 -1.16
N GLU A 56 -4.88 -16.40 -0.21
CA GLU A 56 -6.25 -16.90 -0.32
C GLU A 56 -7.01 -16.24 -1.48
N GLN A 57 -6.93 -14.92 -1.60
CA GLN A 57 -7.56 -14.16 -2.70
C GLN A 57 -7.04 -14.60 -4.08
N LEU A 58 -5.75 -14.93 -4.18
CA LEU A 58 -5.09 -15.34 -5.42
C LEU A 58 -5.11 -16.86 -5.64
N SER A 59 -5.73 -17.64 -4.75
CA SER A 59 -5.76 -19.11 -4.82
C SER A 59 -6.13 -19.68 -6.19
N ARG A 60 -7.15 -19.10 -6.85
CA ARG A 60 -7.57 -19.51 -8.20
C ARG A 60 -6.55 -19.18 -9.29
N ASN A 61 -5.87 -18.04 -9.17
CA ASN A 61 -4.83 -17.66 -10.12
C ASN A 61 -3.61 -18.57 -9.95
N ILE A 62 -3.24 -18.89 -8.71
CA ILE A 62 -2.16 -19.82 -8.39
C ILE A 62 -2.48 -21.22 -8.89
N ALA A 63 -3.71 -21.71 -8.69
CA ALA A 63 -4.14 -23.02 -9.18
C ALA A 63 -4.06 -23.13 -10.71
N TYR A 64 -4.33 -22.03 -11.44
CA TYR A 64 -4.26 -22.00 -12.89
C TYR A 64 -2.84 -21.80 -13.44
N LEU A 65 -2.07 -20.86 -12.88
CA LEU A 65 -0.74 -20.46 -13.37
C LEU A 65 0.41 -21.27 -12.75
N GLY A 66 0.16 -21.95 -11.64
CA GLY A 66 1.19 -22.46 -10.74
C GLY A 66 1.89 -21.34 -9.94
N GLU A 67 2.59 -21.71 -8.87
CA GLU A 67 3.29 -20.74 -8.01
C GLU A 67 4.36 -19.94 -8.75
N LEU A 68 5.13 -20.59 -9.63
CA LEU A 68 6.14 -19.92 -10.45
C LEU A 68 5.51 -18.90 -11.41
N GLY A 69 4.36 -19.24 -12.00
CA GLY A 69 3.61 -18.33 -12.87
C GLY A 69 3.09 -17.13 -12.09
N GLN A 70 2.45 -17.36 -10.94
CA GLN A 70 1.95 -16.29 -10.09
C GLN A 70 3.08 -15.38 -9.58
N SER A 71 4.23 -15.96 -9.19
CA SER A 71 5.41 -15.20 -8.75
C SER A 71 5.94 -14.28 -9.86
N ARG A 72 5.93 -14.73 -11.12
CA ARG A 72 6.29 -13.87 -12.26
C ARG A 72 5.34 -12.69 -12.42
N PHE A 73 4.03 -12.88 -12.25
CA PHE A 73 3.05 -11.78 -12.26
C PHE A 73 3.26 -10.81 -11.10
N ALA A 74 3.46 -11.32 -9.88
CA ALA A 74 3.71 -10.49 -8.71
C ALA A 74 4.97 -9.62 -8.86
N ASN A 75 6.01 -10.15 -9.51
CA ASN A 75 7.27 -9.46 -9.77
C ASN A 75 7.26 -8.61 -11.05
N SER A 76 6.25 -8.73 -11.91
CA SER A 76 6.15 -7.97 -13.15
C SER A 76 5.99 -6.47 -12.88
N TYR A 77 6.52 -5.66 -13.81
CA TYR A 77 6.29 -4.23 -13.88
C TYR A 77 5.55 -3.92 -15.18
N VAL A 78 4.27 -3.59 -15.09
CA VAL A 78 3.42 -3.37 -16.26
C VAL A 78 3.12 -1.89 -16.41
N VAL A 79 3.29 -1.36 -17.61
CA VAL A 79 2.93 0.00 -17.97
C VAL A 79 1.76 -0.03 -18.94
N VAL A 80 0.65 0.59 -18.58
CA VAL A 80 -0.51 0.75 -19.47
C VAL A 80 -0.53 2.18 -19.98
N VAL A 81 -0.41 2.34 -21.29
CA VAL A 81 -0.45 3.65 -21.96
C VAL A 81 -1.82 3.83 -22.63
N GLY A 82 -2.55 4.85 -22.19
CA GLY A 82 -3.93 5.17 -22.57
C GLY A 82 -4.95 4.44 -21.70
N VAL A 83 -5.63 5.16 -20.80
CA VAL A 83 -6.64 4.58 -19.87
C VAL A 83 -8.06 4.92 -20.35
N GLY A 84 -8.31 4.63 -21.63
CA GLY A 84 -9.63 4.78 -22.26
C GLY A 84 -10.51 3.54 -22.08
N ALA A 85 -11.40 3.29 -23.05
CA ALA A 85 -12.35 2.17 -23.03
C ALA A 85 -11.66 0.79 -22.84
N VAL A 86 -10.47 0.58 -23.38
CA VAL A 86 -9.75 -0.70 -23.29
C VAL A 86 -8.74 -0.70 -22.14
N GLY A 87 -7.93 0.36 -22.04
CA GLY A 87 -6.83 0.41 -21.08
C GLY A 87 -7.28 0.39 -19.63
N SER A 88 -8.45 0.97 -19.33
CA SER A 88 -9.07 0.91 -17.99
C SER A 88 -9.42 -0.53 -17.58
N HIS A 89 -10.03 -1.30 -18.46
CA HIS A 89 -10.35 -2.72 -18.24
C HIS A 89 -9.06 -3.55 -18.12
N ALA A 90 -8.09 -3.31 -19.00
CA ALA A 90 -6.81 -4.00 -18.93
C ALA A 90 -6.11 -3.74 -17.59
N ALA A 91 -6.02 -2.48 -17.16
CA ALA A 91 -5.44 -2.10 -15.87
C ALA A 91 -6.17 -2.76 -14.68
N HIS A 92 -7.51 -2.76 -14.71
CA HIS A 92 -8.32 -3.38 -13.67
C HIS A 92 -8.09 -4.88 -13.55
N LEU A 93 -8.11 -5.59 -14.68
CA LEU A 93 -7.87 -7.04 -14.72
C LEU A 93 -6.44 -7.39 -14.30
N LEU A 94 -5.45 -6.61 -14.75
CA LEU A 94 -4.05 -6.77 -14.33
C LEU A 94 -3.86 -6.55 -12.82
N GLY A 95 -4.59 -5.61 -12.21
CA GLY A 95 -4.59 -5.45 -10.75
C GLY A 95 -5.14 -6.70 -10.04
N ARG A 96 -6.20 -7.30 -10.58
CA ARG A 96 -6.84 -8.50 -10.00
C ARG A 96 -6.04 -9.79 -10.17
N THR A 97 -5.06 -9.82 -11.07
CA THR A 97 -4.20 -11.00 -11.24
C THR A 97 -3.06 -11.05 -10.22
N GLY A 98 -2.87 -10.02 -9.41
CA GLY A 98 -1.82 -9.98 -8.38
C GLY A 98 -0.52 -9.30 -8.83
N ILE A 99 -0.56 -8.46 -9.87
CA ILE A 99 0.59 -7.62 -10.24
C ILE A 99 0.80 -6.55 -9.17
N ARG A 100 2.01 -6.50 -8.58
CA ARG A 100 2.31 -5.53 -7.51
C ARG A 100 2.73 -4.15 -8.04
N ARG A 101 3.14 -4.05 -9.31
CA ARG A 101 3.63 -2.81 -9.89
C ARG A 101 2.98 -2.53 -11.25
N LEU A 102 2.00 -1.62 -11.22
CA LEU A 102 1.28 -1.13 -12.40
C LEU A 102 1.48 0.39 -12.51
N ARG A 103 1.98 0.86 -13.65
CA ARG A 103 2.07 2.29 -13.98
C ARG A 103 1.07 2.61 -15.08
N LEU A 104 0.22 3.58 -14.82
CA LEU A 104 -0.73 4.08 -15.80
C LEU A 104 -0.19 5.40 -16.38
N ILE A 105 -0.21 5.51 -17.70
CA ILE A 105 0.16 6.73 -18.42
C ILE A 105 -1.02 7.06 -19.31
N ASP A 106 -1.77 8.09 -18.98
CA ASP A 106 -2.83 8.59 -19.87
C ASP A 106 -2.41 9.94 -20.44
N PRO A 107 -1.99 10.00 -21.72
CA PRO A 107 -1.64 11.25 -22.37
C PRO A 107 -2.89 12.02 -22.86
N GLY A 108 -4.10 11.53 -22.58
CA GLY A 108 -5.34 12.20 -22.96
C GLY A 108 -5.41 13.62 -22.38
N ARG A 109 -5.15 14.61 -23.26
CA ARG A 109 -5.10 16.07 -23.05
C ARG A 109 -4.57 16.57 -21.71
#